data_AF-A0A3C0T1M8-F1
#
_entry.id   AF-A0A3C0T1M8-F1
#
_cell.length_a   1.000
_cell.length_b   1.000
_cell.length_c   1.000
_cell.angle_alpha   90.00
_cell.angle_beta   90.00
_cell.angle_gamma   90.00
#
_symmetry.space_group_name_H-M   'P 1'
#
loop_
_entity.id
_entity.type
_entity.pdbx_description
1 polymer ?
#
loop_
_entity_poly.entity_id
_entity_poly.type
_entity_poly.pdbx_seq_one_letter_code
_entity_poly.pdbx_strand_id
1 'polypeptide(L)'
;RGLYSCIEARLKEKKYVVIVVAEGAGQEHLEATNTTDLSGNKKLRDIGQFLNLKIKEHFRGTDMEVSLKYIDPSYMIRSAPAAANDSIYCLRLGTNAVHAAMAGKTKLLMSQLNDHFVHVPIEMAVSQRNSVDPESSLWTSVLEATRQPESMKNE
;
A
#
# COMPACT_ATOMS: atom_id res chain seq x y z
N ARG A 1 -8.75 -2.19 -20.46
CA ARG A 1 -10.11 -1.95 -19.89
C ARG A 1 -9.93 -1.16 -18.61
N GLY A 2 -10.59 -0.01 -18.44
CA GLY A 2 -10.47 0.77 -17.20
C GLY A 2 -11.08 0.11 -15.97
N LEU A 3 -10.75 0.66 -14.79
CA LEU A 3 -11.27 0.23 -13.49
C LEU A 3 -12.81 0.13 -13.46
N TYR A 4 -13.53 1.17 -13.92
CA TYR A 4 -15.01 1.17 -13.86
C TYR A 4 -15.64 0.07 -14.72
N SER A 5 -15.08 -0.19 -15.91
CA SER A 5 -15.51 -1.30 -16.76
C SER A 5 -15.28 -2.66 -16.09
N CYS A 6 -14.17 -2.80 -15.34
CA CYS A 6 -13.90 -4.02 -14.57
C CYS A 6 -14.90 -4.19 -13.41
N ILE A 7 -15.25 -3.10 -12.72
CA ILE A 7 -16.27 -3.10 -11.66
C ILE A 7 -17.62 -3.51 -12.22
N GLU A 8 -18.05 -2.92 -13.35
CA GLU A 8 -19.31 -3.30 -14.02
C GLU A 8 -19.36 -4.78 -14.39
N ALA A 9 -18.32 -5.28 -15.04
CA ALA A 9 -18.23 -6.68 -15.45
C ALA A 9 -18.33 -7.61 -14.23
N ARG A 10 -17.61 -7.27 -13.15
CA ARG A 10 -17.61 -8.05 -11.92
C ARG A 10 -18.96 -7.99 -11.19
N LEU A 11 -19.63 -6.84 -11.15
CA LEU A 11 -20.97 -6.71 -10.58
C LEU A 11 -22.01 -7.50 -11.39
N LYS A 12 -21.92 -7.52 -12.71
CA LYS A 12 -22.78 -8.35 -13.56
C LYS A 12 -22.60 -9.84 -13.26
N GLU A 13 -21.36 -10.30 -13.10
CA GLU A 13 -21.00 -11.70 -12.86
C GLU A 13 -21.27 -12.18 -11.41
N LYS A 14 -20.83 -11.42 -10.40
CA LYS A 14 -20.78 -11.85 -8.99
C LYS A 14 -21.68 -11.06 -8.04
N LYS A 15 -22.30 -9.96 -8.50
CA LYS A 15 -23.14 -9.04 -7.71
C LYS A 15 -22.43 -8.28 -6.57
N TYR A 16 -21.13 -8.48 -6.37
CA TYR A 16 -20.31 -7.73 -5.42
C TYR A 16 -18.89 -7.52 -5.95
N VAL A 17 -18.21 -6.50 -5.42
CA VAL A 17 -16.80 -6.18 -5.70
C VAL A 17 -16.14 -5.74 -4.41
N VAL A 18 -14.92 -6.18 -4.18
CA VAL A 18 -14.03 -5.65 -3.12
C VAL A 18 -12.83 -5.02 -3.82
N ILE A 19 -12.50 -3.79 -3.43
CA ILE A 19 -11.38 -3.04 -3.99
C ILE A 19 -10.45 -2.71 -2.83
N VAL A 20 -9.17 -3.11 -2.97
CA VAL A 20 -8.10 -2.70 -2.08
C VAL A 20 -7.27 -1.67 -2.83
N VAL A 21 -7.02 -0.52 -2.20
CA VAL A 21 -6.27 0.58 -2.80
C VAL A 21 -5.21 1.06 -1.82
N ALA A 22 -3.97 1.20 -2.29
CA ALA A 22 -2.89 1.79 -1.51
C ALA A 22 -3.07 3.32 -1.46
N GLU A 23 -2.72 3.96 -0.33
CA GLU A 23 -2.89 5.41 -0.13
C GLU A 23 -2.21 6.27 -1.22
N GLY A 24 -1.07 5.79 -1.73
CA GLY A 24 -0.30 6.47 -2.78
C GLY A 24 -0.77 6.19 -4.21
N ALA A 25 -1.77 5.33 -4.41
CA ALA A 25 -2.27 5.02 -5.74
C ALA A 25 -3.06 6.17 -6.35
N GLY A 26 -2.96 6.36 -7.66
CA GLY A 26 -3.81 7.27 -8.43
C GLY A 26 -3.63 8.75 -8.11
N GLN A 27 -2.58 9.17 -7.41
CA GLN A 27 -2.35 10.56 -6.99
C GLN A 27 -2.25 11.55 -8.17
N GLU A 28 -1.97 11.07 -9.37
CA GLU A 28 -2.04 11.80 -10.64
C GLU A 28 -3.46 12.21 -11.05
N HIS A 29 -4.49 11.53 -10.54
CA HIS A 29 -5.90 11.84 -10.79
C HIS A 29 -6.49 12.78 -9.74
N LEU A 30 -5.78 13.01 -8.63
CA LEU A 30 -6.16 13.98 -7.62
C LEU A 30 -5.45 15.30 -7.91
N GLU A 31 -6.15 16.42 -7.70
CA GLU A 31 -5.54 17.74 -7.82
C GLU A 31 -4.34 17.86 -6.89
N ALA A 32 -3.20 18.27 -7.45
CA ALA A 32 -1.98 18.43 -6.68
C ALA A 32 -2.19 19.47 -5.56
N THR A 33 -1.97 19.04 -4.33
CA THR A 33 -1.73 19.94 -3.19
C THR A 33 -0.24 20.18 -3.08
N ASN A 34 0.19 21.44 -3.21
CA ASN A 34 1.57 21.86 -2.91
C ASN A 34 1.81 21.95 -1.39
N THR A 35 1.08 21.17 -0.59
CA THR A 35 1.17 21.18 0.86
C THR A 35 2.05 20.04 1.34
N THR A 36 3.00 20.35 2.22
CA THR A 36 3.82 19.37 2.92
C THR A 36 3.38 19.21 4.37
N ASP A 37 3.69 18.06 4.96
CA ASP A 37 3.61 17.91 6.42
C ASP A 37 4.75 18.65 7.13
N LEU A 38 4.75 18.61 8.47
CA LEU A 38 5.79 19.24 9.30
C LEU A 38 7.19 18.62 9.10
N SER A 39 7.27 17.43 8.51
CA SER A 39 8.50 16.72 8.20
C SER A 39 8.96 16.93 6.75
N GLY A 40 8.25 17.76 5.98
CA GLY A 40 8.56 18.06 4.58
C GLY A 40 8.08 17.03 3.55
N ASN A 41 7.30 16.02 3.96
CA ASN A 41 6.73 15.06 3.01
C ASN A 41 5.52 15.66 2.31
N LYS A 42 5.34 15.34 1.02
CA LYS A 42 4.14 15.70 0.27
C LYS A 42 2.92 15.06 0.94
N LYS A 43 1.93 15.87 1.29
CA LYS A 43 0.66 15.37 1.83
C LYS A 43 -0.15 14.73 0.70
N LEU A 44 -0.35 13.42 0.80
CA LEU A 44 -1.20 12.67 -0.11
C LEU A 44 -2.66 13.03 0.11
N ARG A 45 -3.45 12.99 -0.97
CA ARG A 45 -4.91 13.11 -0.87
C ARG A 45 -5.53 11.72 -0.73
N ASP A 46 -6.71 11.67 -0.12
CA ASP A 46 -7.43 10.43 0.13
C ASP A 46 -8.01 9.87 -1.19
N ILE A 47 -7.29 8.91 -1.78
CA ILE A 47 -7.72 8.17 -2.96
C ILE A 47 -9.00 7.37 -2.72
N GLY A 48 -9.23 6.89 -1.49
CA GLY A 48 -10.41 6.12 -1.13
C GLY A 48 -11.70 6.95 -1.22
N GLN A 49 -11.67 8.18 -0.69
CA GLN A 49 -12.77 9.13 -0.86
C GLN A 49 -12.99 9.52 -2.33
N PHE A 50 -11.91 9.75 -3.08
CA PHE A 50 -11.99 10.06 -4.50
C PHE A 50 -12.67 8.93 -5.29
N LEU A 51 -12.25 7.68 -5.09
CA LEU A 51 -12.86 6.52 -5.74
C LEU A 51 -14.32 6.33 -5.33
N ASN A 52 -14.65 6.53 -4.06
CA ASN A 52 -16.03 6.45 -3.58
C ASN A 52 -16.95 7.44 -4.31
N LEU A 53 -16.52 8.70 -4.46
CA LEU A 53 -17.26 9.70 -5.21
C LEU A 53 -17.39 9.32 -6.69
N LYS A 54 -16.27 8.99 -7.34
CA LYS A 54 -16.26 8.75 -8.79
C LYS A 54 -17.00 7.48 -9.21
N ILE A 55 -16.93 6.42 -8.41
CA ILE A 55 -17.70 5.20 -8.67
C ILE A 55 -19.21 5.48 -8.53
N LYS A 56 -19.62 6.24 -7.51
CA LYS A 56 -21.03 6.66 -7.38
C LYS A 56 -21.50 7.54 -8.53
N GLU A 57 -20.66 8.46 -8.99
CA GLU A 57 -20.94 9.27 -10.19
C GLU A 57 -21.11 8.40 -11.43
N HIS A 58 -20.22 7.42 -11.63
CA HIS A 58 -20.24 6.51 -12.78
C HIS A 58 -21.53 5.69 -12.87
N PHE A 59 -22.07 5.23 -11.73
CA PHE A 59 -23.32 4.47 -11.69
C PHE A 59 -24.59 5.32 -11.60
N ARG A 60 -24.45 6.65 -11.44
CA ARG A 60 -25.61 7.56 -11.34
C ARG A 60 -26.34 7.60 -12.70
N GLY A 61 -27.64 7.28 -12.67
CA GLY A 61 -28.47 7.29 -13.88
C GLY A 61 -28.35 6.03 -14.74
N THR A 62 -27.62 5.01 -14.27
CA THR A 62 -27.69 3.65 -14.83
C THR A 62 -28.78 2.84 -14.14
N ASP A 63 -29.28 1.80 -14.80
CA ASP A 63 -30.27 0.87 -14.21
C ASP A 63 -29.68 -0.02 -13.09
N MET A 64 -28.41 0.17 -12.73
CA MET A 64 -27.71 -0.66 -11.76
C MET A 64 -27.52 0.10 -10.44
N GLU A 65 -28.32 -0.26 -9.44
CA GLU A 65 -28.20 0.30 -8.10
C GLU A 65 -26.99 -0.31 -7.38
N VAL A 66 -26.06 0.55 -6.91
CA VAL A 66 -24.81 0.12 -6.26
C VAL A 66 -24.70 0.71 -4.86
N SER A 67 -24.56 -0.16 -3.85
CA SER A 67 -24.21 0.24 -2.49
C SER A 67 -22.69 0.20 -2.30
N LEU A 68 -22.08 1.36 -2.09
CA LEU A 68 -20.63 1.48 -1.89
C LEU A 68 -20.32 1.86 -0.43
N LYS A 69 -19.49 1.03 0.22
CA LYS A 69 -18.97 1.25 1.57
C LYS A 69 -17.46 1.50 1.50
N TYR A 70 -17.02 2.64 2.00
CA TYR A 70 -15.61 2.97 2.16
C TYR A 70 -15.17 2.64 3.58
N ILE A 71 -14.02 1.96 3.70
CA ILE A 71 -13.43 1.55 4.97
C ILE A 71 -11.98 1.99 4.94
N ASP A 72 -11.59 2.87 5.87
CA ASP A 72 -10.20 3.24 6.11
C ASP A 72 -9.72 2.61 7.43
N PRO A 73 -9.00 1.48 7.37
CA PRO A 73 -8.49 0.82 8.57
C PRO A 73 -7.15 1.35 9.04
N SER A 74 -6.63 2.46 8.50
CA SER A 74 -5.25 2.94 8.76
C SER A 74 -4.91 3.04 10.24
N TYR A 75 -5.78 3.68 11.04
CA TYR A 75 -5.57 3.79 12.50
C TYR A 75 -5.71 2.45 13.20
N MET A 76 -6.64 1.58 12.76
CA MET A 76 -6.82 0.26 13.37
C MET A 76 -5.59 -0.62 13.15
N ILE A 77 -5.02 -0.60 11.94
CA ILE A 77 -3.83 -1.37 11.61
C ILE A 77 -2.61 -0.84 12.38
N ARG A 78 -2.41 0.48 12.42
CA ARG A 78 -1.22 1.10 13.04
C ARG A 78 -1.25 1.13 14.56
N SER A 79 -2.44 1.03 15.17
CA SER A 79 -2.61 1.01 16.64
C SER A 79 -2.81 -0.39 17.21
N ALA A 80 -2.97 -1.40 16.34
CA ALA A 80 -3.07 -2.79 16.79
C ALA A 80 -1.81 -3.22 17.56
N PRO A 81 -1.96 -4.05 18.62
CA PRO A 81 -0.82 -4.63 19.30
C PRO A 81 -0.03 -5.52 18.34
N ALA A 82 1.30 -5.52 18.49
CA ALA A 82 2.18 -6.37 17.69
C ALA A 82 1.85 -7.86 17.92
N ALA A 83 1.81 -8.63 16.85
CA ALA A 83 1.72 -10.08 16.93
C ALA A 83 3.00 -10.68 17.52
N ALA A 84 2.97 -11.95 17.95
CA ALA A 84 4.11 -12.58 18.61
C ALA A 84 5.36 -12.64 17.72
N ASN A 85 5.19 -12.88 16.42
CA ASN A 85 6.25 -12.84 15.42
C ASN A 85 6.89 -11.45 15.33
N ASP A 86 6.08 -10.39 15.23
CA ASP A 86 6.58 -9.01 15.18
C ASP A 86 7.27 -8.62 16.48
N SER A 87 6.75 -9.07 17.62
CA SER A 87 7.37 -8.84 18.93
C SER A 87 8.76 -9.45 19.01
N ILE A 88 8.92 -10.70 18.56
CA ILE A 88 10.23 -11.38 18.49
C ILE A 88 11.16 -10.66 17.52
N TYR A 89 10.65 -10.25 16.35
CA TYR A 89 11.41 -9.54 15.34
C TYR A 89 11.94 -8.20 15.86
N CYS A 90 11.06 -7.38 16.46
CA CYS A 90 11.41 -6.10 17.07
C CYS A 90 12.41 -6.26 18.23
N LEU A 91 12.26 -7.29 19.07
CA LEU A 91 13.21 -7.60 20.14
C LEU A 91 14.60 -7.88 19.54
N ARG A 92 14.69 -8.72 18.51
CA ARG A 92 15.97 -9.04 17.86
C ARG A 92 16.60 -7.82 17.18
N LEU A 93 15.82 -6.99 16.48
CA LEU A 93 16.31 -5.75 15.91
C LEU A 93 16.89 -4.83 16.99
N GLY A 94 16.15 -4.63 18.09
CA GLY A 94 16.56 -3.77 19.20
C GLY A 94 17.84 -4.26 19.89
N THR A 95 17.91 -5.55 20.24
CA THR A 95 19.11 -6.13 20.88
C THR A 95 20.34 -6.00 19.99
N ASN A 96 20.22 -6.30 18.70
CA ASN A 96 21.36 -6.16 17.77
C ASN A 96 21.77 -4.69 17.58
N ALA A 97 20.82 -3.76 17.57
CA ALA A 97 21.12 -2.33 17.49
C ALA A 97 21.93 -1.85 18.71
N VAL A 98 21.56 -2.31 19.92
CA VAL A 98 22.32 -2.02 21.14
C VAL A 98 23.73 -2.59 21.05
N HIS A 99 23.90 -3.85 20.64
CA HIS A 99 25.23 -4.45 20.46
C HIS A 99 26.09 -3.69 19.44
N ALA A 100 25.49 -3.26 18.32
CA ALA A 100 26.19 -2.46 17.31
C ALA A 100 26.66 -1.12 17.90
N ALA A 101 25.80 -0.42 18.65
CA ALA A 101 26.13 0.83 19.30
C ALA A 101 27.23 0.66 20.36
N MET A 102 27.14 -0.37 21.20
CA MET A 102 28.15 -0.67 22.22
C MET A 102 29.50 -1.06 21.62
N ALA A 103 29.52 -1.63 20.41
CA ALA A 103 30.73 -1.88 19.63
C ALA A 103 31.26 -0.63 18.89
N GLY A 104 30.70 0.55 19.15
CA GLY A 104 31.13 1.82 18.54
C GLY A 104 30.67 2.03 17.10
N LYS A 105 29.74 1.22 16.60
CA LYS A 105 29.21 1.38 15.23
C LYS A 105 28.15 2.48 15.20
N THR A 106 28.20 3.32 14.17
CA THR A 106 27.30 4.46 13.99
C THR A 106 26.83 4.56 12.54
N LYS A 107 25.84 5.44 12.28
CA LYS A 107 25.29 5.74 10.94
C LYS A 107 24.78 4.49 10.18
N LEU A 108 24.21 3.53 10.90
CA LEU A 108 23.66 2.31 10.34
C LEU A 108 22.28 1.99 10.92
N LEU A 109 21.56 1.12 10.21
CA LEU A 109 20.32 0.49 10.61
C LEU A 109 20.56 -1.01 10.81
N MET A 110 19.79 -1.63 11.70
CA MET A 110 19.66 -3.08 11.73
C MET A 110 18.53 -3.49 10.79
N SER A 111 18.77 -4.48 9.94
CA SER A 111 17.77 -5.08 9.05
C SER A 111 17.91 -6.60 9.04
N GLN A 112 16.89 -7.32 8.57
CA GLN A 112 16.95 -8.75 8.30
C GLN A 112 16.97 -8.99 6.79
N LEU A 113 17.99 -9.71 6.32
CA LEU A 113 18.14 -10.09 4.91
C LEU A 113 18.48 -11.58 4.85
N ASN A 114 17.71 -12.36 4.09
CA ASN A 114 17.87 -13.81 3.97
C ASN A 114 18.03 -14.49 5.34
N ASP A 115 17.12 -14.19 6.27
CA ASP A 115 17.11 -14.67 7.65
C ASP A 115 18.27 -14.25 8.56
N HIS A 116 19.16 -13.36 8.10
CA HIS A 116 20.29 -12.85 8.89
C HIS A 116 20.10 -11.38 9.28
N PHE A 117 20.47 -11.04 10.51
CA PHE A 117 20.52 -9.64 10.95
C PHE A 117 21.81 -8.97 10.48
N VAL A 118 21.67 -7.90 9.72
CA VAL A 118 22.78 -7.21 9.07
C VAL A 118 22.82 -5.73 9.43
N HIS A 119 24.03 -5.17 9.45
CA HIS A 119 24.23 -3.72 9.53
C HIS A 119 24.08 -3.12 8.13
N VAL A 120 23.19 -2.15 7.98
CA VAL A 120 22.98 -1.44 6.71
C VAL A 120 23.31 0.04 6.92
N PRO A 121 24.32 0.60 6.24
CA PRO A 121 24.58 2.04 6.32
C PRO A 121 23.34 2.86 5.94
N ILE A 122 23.06 3.94 6.69
CA ILE A 122 21.86 4.76 6.45
C ILE A 122 21.85 5.32 5.03
N GLU A 123 23.01 5.79 4.53
CA GLU A 123 23.14 6.32 3.16
C GLU A 123 22.75 5.29 2.10
N MET A 124 23.11 4.02 2.32
CA MET A 124 22.70 2.92 1.43
C MET A 124 21.19 2.66 1.55
N ALA A 125 20.66 2.60 2.76
CA ALA A 125 19.25 2.31 3.01
C ALA A 125 18.29 3.35 2.42
N VAL A 126 18.71 4.62 2.35
CA VAL A 126 17.89 5.70 1.77
C VAL A 126 18.15 5.95 0.28
N SER A 127 19.18 5.31 -0.31
CA SER A 127 19.57 5.51 -1.70
C SER A 127 18.51 5.02 -2.70
N GLN A 128 17.76 3.99 -2.31
CA GLN A 128 16.71 3.37 -3.14
C GLN A 128 15.54 2.94 -2.27
N ARG A 129 14.36 2.86 -2.87
CA ARG A 129 13.15 2.33 -2.23
C ARG A 129 12.76 1.02 -2.89
N ASN A 130 12.35 0.05 -2.08
CA ASN A 130 11.76 -1.19 -2.60
C ASN A 130 10.38 -0.88 -3.20
N SER A 131 10.15 -1.35 -4.42
CA SER A 131 8.86 -1.34 -5.10
C SER A 131 8.43 -2.78 -5.39
N VAL A 132 7.12 -3.01 -5.45
CA VAL A 132 6.61 -4.28 -5.99
C VAL A 132 6.96 -4.33 -7.47
N ASP A 133 7.62 -5.42 -7.86
CA ASP A 133 7.88 -5.73 -9.27
C ASP A 133 6.61 -6.37 -9.87
N PRO A 134 5.96 -5.74 -10.86
CA PRO A 134 4.77 -6.28 -11.53
C PRO A 134 5.01 -7.63 -12.21
N GLU A 135 6.26 -7.94 -12.57
CA GLU A 135 6.62 -9.21 -13.21
C GLU A 135 7.02 -10.29 -12.19
N SER A 136 7.02 -9.96 -10.89
CA SER A 136 7.36 -10.91 -9.84
C SER A 136 6.23 -11.90 -9.53
N SER A 137 6.61 -13.06 -9.02
CA SER A 137 5.68 -14.10 -8.55
C SER A 137 4.66 -13.58 -7.52
N LEU A 138 5.04 -12.57 -6.71
CA LEU A 138 4.13 -11.92 -5.78
C LEU A 138 2.97 -11.26 -6.53
N TRP A 139 3.26 -10.46 -7.55
CA TRP A 139 2.20 -9.78 -8.31
C TRP A 139 1.41 -10.75 -9.18
N THR A 140 2.05 -11.75 -9.77
CA THR A 140 1.36 -12.84 -10.47
C THR A 140 0.33 -13.52 -9.56
N SER A 141 0.71 -13.82 -8.32
CA SER A 141 -0.21 -14.43 -7.34
C SER A 141 -1.41 -13.52 -7.04
N VAL A 142 -1.22 -12.20 -7.01
CA VAL A 142 -2.31 -11.23 -6.86
C VAL A 142 -3.25 -11.26 -8.06
N LEU A 143 -2.73 -11.29 -9.30
CA LEU A 143 -3.54 -11.37 -10.52
C LEU A 143 -4.37 -12.67 -10.56
N GLU A 144 -3.77 -13.80 -10.19
CA GLU A 144 -4.46 -15.10 -10.16
C GLU A 144 -5.57 -15.15 -9.10
N ALA A 145 -5.30 -14.64 -7.89
CA ALA A 145 -6.26 -14.64 -6.80
C ALA A 145 -7.43 -13.69 -7.04
N THR A 146 -7.15 -12.50 -7.57
CA THR A 146 -8.18 -11.46 -7.81
C THR A 146 -8.90 -11.64 -9.13
N ARG A 147 -8.29 -12.35 -10.10
CA ARG A 147 -8.73 -12.44 -11.50
C ARG A 147 -8.89 -11.08 -12.18
N GLN A 148 -8.18 -10.08 -11.68
CA GLN A 148 -8.14 -8.75 -12.29
C GLN A 148 -7.28 -8.76 -13.56
N PRO A 149 -7.54 -7.88 -14.55
CA PRO A 149 -6.67 -7.76 -15.70
C PRO A 149 -5.29 -7.23 -15.29
N GLU A 150 -4.27 -7.61 -16.05
CA GLU A 150 -2.89 -7.13 -15.89
C GLU A 150 -2.78 -5.60 -15.97
N SER A 151 -3.61 -4.97 -16.81
CA SER A 151 -3.71 -3.52 -16.95
C SER A 151 -5.15 -3.03 -16.86
N MET A 152 -5.39 -2.07 -15.97
CA MET A 152 -6.65 -1.34 -15.82
C MET A 152 -6.63 0.07 -16.43
N LYS A 153 -5.84 0.28 -17.50
CA LYS A 153 -5.83 1.55 -18.23
C LYS A 153 -6.97 1.59 -19.25
N ASN A 154 -7.54 2.79 -19.43
CA ASN A 154 -8.34 3.10 -20.61
C ASN A 154 -7.35 3.26 -21.77
N GLU A 155 -7.58 2.54 -22.87
CA GLU A 155 -6.90 2.82 -24.14
C GLU A 155 -7.39 4.16 -24.70
#